data_AF-A0AAV9RQ53-F1
#
_entry.id   AF-A0AAV9RQ53-F1
#
_cell.length_a   1.000
_cell.length_b   1.000
_cell.length_c   1.000
_cell.angle_alpha   90.00
_cell.angle_beta   90.00
_cell.angle_gamma   90.00
#
_symmetry.space_group_name_H-M   'P 1'
#
loop_
_entity.id
_entity.type
_entity.pdbx_description
1 polymer ?
#
loop_
_entity_poly.entity_id
_entity_poly.type
_entity_poly.pdbx_seq_one_letter_code
_entity_poly.pdbx_strand_id
1 'polypeptide(L)'
;MTSTGGPIGFLMIALIVLLGSDQGETKRSSMTNADVPFPPAAPTSQNLGAICQKGHCRPRYLSSFFSGSGGSHFRSRGKAINRLESWYTLCCGKPEAQKLCCAQQAWKTALSQFCVEQFSTKTMVYECCEYKGDARWSCFNSELPNPDYSCVPGYTAPNVPSEPGFTFNQGACQM
;
A
#
# COMPACT_ATOMS: atom_id res chain seq x y z
N MET A 1 -26.52 84.16 -4.65
CA MET A 1 -25.65 83.62 -3.58
C MET A 1 -25.45 82.15 -3.87
N THR A 2 -24.18 81.75 -4.07
CA THR A 2 -23.59 80.37 -4.11
C THR A 2 -24.22 79.38 -5.12
N SER A 3 -23.48 78.68 -5.98
CA SER A 3 -22.34 77.83 -5.66
C SER A 3 -21.55 77.47 -6.93
N THR A 4 -20.23 77.61 -6.86
CA THR A 4 -19.25 77.24 -7.89
C THR A 4 -18.98 75.74 -7.90
N GLY A 5 -18.87 75.16 -9.09
CA GLY A 5 -18.59 73.74 -9.34
C GLY A 5 -17.23 73.26 -8.83
N GLY A 6 -17.19 72.01 -8.38
CA GLY A 6 -15.99 71.30 -7.97
C GLY A 6 -15.33 70.56 -9.15
N PRO A 7 -13.99 70.39 -9.13
CA PRO A 7 -13.27 69.74 -10.21
C PRO A 7 -13.35 68.21 -10.17
N ILE A 8 -13.34 67.69 -11.39
CA ILE A 8 -13.34 66.31 -11.83
C ILE A 8 -12.07 65.59 -11.33
N GLY A 9 -12.25 64.53 -10.54
CA GLY A 9 -11.21 63.55 -10.20
C GLY A 9 -11.52 62.22 -10.87
N PHE A 10 -10.80 61.94 -11.96
CA PHE A 10 -10.80 60.64 -12.64
C PHE A 10 -10.30 59.55 -11.68
N LEU A 11 -11.11 58.53 -11.41
CA LEU A 11 -10.66 57.29 -10.79
C LEU A 11 -10.78 56.16 -11.82
N MET A 12 -9.62 55.75 -12.30
CA MET A 12 -9.43 54.67 -13.27
C MET A 12 -9.95 53.36 -12.70
N ILE A 13 -10.75 52.69 -13.52
CA ILE A 13 -11.29 51.34 -13.34
C ILE A 13 -10.12 50.34 -13.34
N ALA A 14 -10.02 49.50 -12.32
CA ALA A 14 -9.22 48.28 -12.36
C ALA A 14 -10.16 47.07 -12.26
N LEU A 15 -10.53 46.50 -13.43
CA LEU A 15 -11.23 45.24 -13.52
C LEU A 15 -10.19 44.11 -13.40
N ILE A 16 -10.05 43.54 -12.20
CA ILE A 16 -9.19 42.36 -11.99
C ILE A 16 -10.00 41.13 -12.39
N VAL A 17 -9.69 40.57 -13.56
CA VAL A 17 -10.17 39.24 -13.96
C VAL A 17 -9.46 38.21 -13.08
N LEU A 18 -10.19 37.65 -12.11
CA LEU A 18 -9.73 36.49 -11.35
C LEU A 18 -9.72 35.28 -12.29
N LEU A 19 -8.55 34.96 -12.85
CA LEU A 19 -8.29 33.63 -13.37
C LEU A 19 -8.33 32.67 -12.18
N GLY A 20 -9.42 31.90 -12.09
CA GLY A 20 -9.50 30.75 -11.21
C GLY A 20 -8.32 29.83 -11.54
N SER A 21 -7.37 29.76 -10.61
CA SER A 21 -6.39 28.69 -10.61
C SER A 21 -7.15 27.43 -10.21
N ASP A 22 -7.55 26.63 -11.20
CA ASP A 22 -7.90 25.23 -10.99
C ASP A 22 -6.60 24.49 -10.62
N GLN A 23 -6.18 24.70 -9.37
CA GLN A 23 -5.18 23.86 -8.77
C GLN A 23 -5.93 22.59 -8.44
N GLY A 24 -5.92 21.65 -9.40
CA GLY A 24 -6.20 20.25 -9.14
C GLY A 24 -5.29 19.80 -8.00
N GLU A 25 -5.77 19.97 -6.77
CA GLU A 25 -5.25 19.30 -5.60
C GLU A 25 -5.43 17.82 -5.90
N THR A 26 -4.38 17.19 -6.41
CA THR A 26 -4.16 15.77 -6.21
C THR A 26 -4.18 15.59 -4.71
N LYS A 27 -5.35 15.25 -4.17
CA LYS A 27 -5.61 14.97 -2.78
C LYS A 27 -4.66 13.84 -2.41
N ARG A 28 -3.47 14.21 -1.95
CA ARG A 28 -2.44 13.29 -1.48
C ARG A 28 -3.04 12.72 -0.20
N SER A 29 -3.82 11.64 -0.33
CA SER A 29 -4.34 10.88 0.80
C SER A 29 -3.16 10.64 1.71
N SER A 30 -3.11 11.38 2.81
CA SER A 30 -2.11 11.24 3.85
C SER A 30 -2.47 9.93 4.53
N MET A 31 -1.98 8.82 3.97
CA MET A 31 -2.05 7.53 4.65
C MET A 31 -1.20 7.64 5.90
N THR A 32 -1.86 7.54 7.04
CA THR A 32 -1.26 7.58 8.36
C THR A 32 -0.55 6.25 8.66
N ASN A 33 0.28 6.24 9.70
CA ASN A 33 0.85 5.00 10.23
C ASN A 33 -0.23 3.93 10.54
N ALA A 34 -1.48 4.32 10.82
CA ALA A 34 -2.58 3.41 11.09
C ALA A 34 -3.11 2.67 9.83
N ASP A 35 -2.70 3.06 8.63
CA ASP A 35 -3.29 2.59 7.36
C ASP A 35 -2.51 1.44 6.70
N VAL A 36 -1.72 0.67 7.46
CA VAL A 36 -1.00 -0.51 6.95
C VAL A 36 -1.79 -1.78 7.35
N PRO A 37 -2.62 -2.37 6.46
CA PRO A 37 -3.45 -3.52 6.77
C PRO A 37 -2.59 -4.78 6.83
N PHE A 38 -1.98 -4.99 7.99
CA PHE A 38 -1.07 -6.09 8.27
C PHE A 38 -1.59 -6.88 9.48
N PRO A 39 -1.65 -8.22 9.40
CA PRO A 39 -1.10 -9.06 8.34
C PRO A 39 -2.00 -9.17 7.10
N PRO A 40 -1.43 -9.39 5.90
CA PRO A 40 -2.20 -9.73 4.73
C PRO A 40 -2.77 -11.14 4.87
N ALA A 41 -4.02 -11.35 4.42
CA ALA A 41 -4.65 -12.66 4.45
C ALA A 41 -3.89 -13.71 3.65
N ALA A 42 -3.99 -14.98 4.06
CA ALA A 42 -3.45 -16.07 3.28
C ALA A 42 -4.21 -16.20 1.95
N PRO A 43 -3.54 -16.48 0.82
CA PRO A 43 -4.20 -16.74 -0.44
C PRO A 43 -5.06 -18.01 -0.39
N THR A 44 -6.30 -17.86 -0.86
CA THR A 44 -7.32 -18.89 -0.99
C THR A 44 -7.93 -18.81 -2.38
N SER A 45 -8.68 -19.82 -2.81
CA SER A 45 -9.41 -19.75 -4.09
C SER A 45 -10.44 -18.61 -4.10
N GLN A 46 -10.98 -18.24 -2.94
CA GLN A 46 -11.99 -17.19 -2.79
C GLN A 46 -11.40 -15.79 -2.98
N ASN A 47 -10.18 -15.53 -2.49
CA ASN A 47 -9.55 -14.20 -2.56
C ASN A 47 -8.53 -14.04 -3.70
N LEU A 48 -8.15 -15.13 -4.39
CA LEU A 48 -7.14 -15.09 -5.46
C LEU A 48 -7.52 -14.14 -6.61
N GLY A 49 -8.80 -14.10 -6.99
CA GLY A 49 -9.29 -13.17 -8.00
C GLY A 49 -9.02 -11.71 -7.60
N ALA A 50 -9.31 -11.37 -6.34
CA ALA A 50 -9.05 -10.03 -5.81
C ALA A 50 -7.56 -9.72 -5.73
N ILE A 51 -6.72 -10.66 -5.28
CA ILE A 51 -5.26 -10.53 -5.26
C ILE A 51 -4.73 -10.11 -6.64
N CYS A 52 -5.17 -10.79 -7.70
CA CYS A 52 -4.68 -10.56 -9.05
C CYS A 52 -5.29 -9.34 -9.74
N GLN A 53 -6.58 -9.07 -9.55
CA GLN A 53 -7.28 -8.03 -10.30
C GLN A 53 -7.20 -6.66 -9.62
N LYS A 54 -7.11 -6.62 -8.28
CA LYS A 54 -7.16 -5.38 -7.50
C LYS A 54 -5.78 -4.86 -7.07
N GLY A 55 -4.68 -5.44 -7.57
CA GLY A 55 -3.33 -4.95 -7.23
C GLY A 55 -3.12 -3.46 -7.53
N HIS A 56 -3.76 -2.92 -8.57
CA HIS A 56 -3.63 -1.53 -9.01
C HIS A 56 -4.27 -0.50 -8.07
N CYS A 57 -5.17 -0.89 -7.18
CA CYS A 57 -5.89 -0.01 -6.26
C CYS A 57 -5.55 -0.29 -4.78
N ARG A 58 -4.56 -1.16 -4.53
CA ARG A 58 -4.07 -1.49 -3.19
C ARG A 58 -2.82 -0.65 -2.87
N PRO A 59 -2.69 -0.07 -1.67
CA PRO A 59 -1.59 0.81 -1.35
C PRO A 59 -0.19 0.21 -1.54
N ARG A 60 0.77 1.09 -1.87
CA ARG A 60 2.22 0.82 -1.80
C ARG A 60 2.83 1.72 -0.74
N TYR A 61 3.70 1.17 0.09
CA TYR A 61 4.28 1.82 1.26
C TYR A 61 5.77 2.16 1.02
N LEU A 62 6.02 3.11 0.12
CA LEU A 62 7.34 3.72 -0.06
C LEU A 62 7.85 4.39 1.22
N SER A 63 9.18 4.52 1.34
CA SER A 63 9.84 5.18 2.48
C SER A 63 9.35 6.62 2.72
N SER A 64 9.00 7.34 1.65
CA SER A 64 8.51 8.72 1.68
C SER A 64 7.13 8.88 2.33
N PHE A 65 6.37 7.80 2.55
CA PHE A 65 5.08 7.87 3.26
C PHE A 65 5.21 7.94 4.78
N PHE A 66 6.33 7.51 5.34
CA PHE A 66 6.50 7.43 6.78
C PHE A 66 7.26 8.66 7.30
N SER A 67 6.58 9.51 8.07
CA SER A 67 7.22 10.66 8.73
C SER A 67 8.17 10.20 9.84
N GLY A 68 9.38 10.79 9.89
CA GLY A 68 10.29 10.78 11.05
C GLY A 68 10.63 9.44 11.73
N SER A 69 11.33 9.54 12.86
CA SER A 69 11.93 8.42 13.60
C SER A 69 10.91 7.47 14.26
N GLY A 70 9.66 7.89 14.48
CA GLY A 70 8.60 7.11 15.16
C GLY A 70 7.66 6.35 14.23
N GLY A 71 8.17 5.36 13.49
CA GLY A 71 7.36 4.57 12.54
C GLY A 71 8.04 3.31 11.99
N SER A 72 9.09 2.81 12.65
CA SER A 72 9.89 1.67 12.16
C SER A 72 9.05 0.42 11.95
N HIS A 73 8.13 0.10 12.86
CA HIS A 73 7.27 -1.08 12.75
C HIS A 73 6.32 -1.00 11.54
N PHE A 74 5.70 0.16 11.30
CA PHE A 74 4.83 0.36 10.14
C PHE A 74 5.62 0.36 8.84
N ARG A 75 6.84 0.90 8.82
CA ARG A 75 7.77 0.78 7.69
C ARG A 75 8.06 -0.67 7.36
N SER A 76 8.39 -1.50 8.36
CA SER A 76 8.66 -2.92 8.16
C SER A 76 7.44 -3.68 7.64
N ARG A 77 6.25 -3.41 8.18
CA ARG A 77 4.99 -4.01 7.71
C ARG A 77 4.67 -3.59 6.27
N GLY A 78 4.82 -2.30 5.97
CA GLY A 78 4.63 -1.76 4.62
C GLY A 78 5.62 -2.36 3.61
N LYS A 79 6.88 -2.53 3.99
CA LYS A 79 7.89 -3.22 3.17
C LYS A 79 7.48 -4.66 2.88
N ALA A 80 7.00 -5.39 3.88
CA ALA A 80 6.52 -6.76 3.71
C ALA A 80 5.32 -6.83 2.74
N ILE A 81 4.39 -5.88 2.83
CA ILE A 81 3.27 -5.78 1.88
C ILE A 81 3.78 -5.48 0.47
N ASN A 82 4.64 -4.48 0.27
CA ASN A 82 5.17 -4.15 -1.06
C ASN A 82 5.87 -5.34 -1.73
N ARG A 83 6.64 -6.09 -0.96
CA ARG A 83 7.28 -7.33 -1.40
C ARG A 83 6.26 -8.37 -1.84
N LEU A 84 5.25 -8.61 -1.01
CA LEU A 84 4.19 -9.55 -1.32
C LEU A 84 3.42 -9.15 -2.59
N GLU A 85 3.12 -7.85 -2.76
CA GLU A 85 2.46 -7.29 -3.94
C GLU A 85 3.26 -7.49 -5.23
N SER A 86 4.58 -7.29 -5.15
CA SER A 86 5.48 -7.55 -6.27
C SER A 86 5.43 -9.03 -6.66
N TRP A 87 5.50 -9.94 -5.69
CA TRP A 87 5.48 -11.38 -5.97
C TRP A 87 4.11 -11.90 -6.39
N TYR A 88 3.02 -11.29 -5.93
CA TYR A 88 1.69 -11.58 -6.46
C TYR A 88 1.57 -11.21 -7.93
N THR A 89 2.16 -10.09 -8.38
CA THR A 89 2.21 -9.77 -9.81
C THR A 89 2.85 -10.91 -10.62
N LEU A 90 3.96 -11.47 -10.12
CA LEU A 90 4.60 -12.64 -10.73
C LEU A 90 3.69 -13.88 -10.73
N CYS A 91 3.05 -14.18 -9.61
CA CYS A 91 2.15 -15.34 -9.49
C CYS A 91 0.91 -15.22 -10.38
N CYS A 92 0.34 -14.02 -10.50
CA CYS A 92 -0.85 -13.77 -11.29
C CYS A 92 -0.60 -13.88 -12.81
N GLY A 93 0.66 -13.79 -13.25
CA GLY A 93 1.07 -14.08 -14.62
C GLY A 93 1.24 -15.58 -14.94
N LYS A 94 1.06 -16.48 -13.97
CA LYS A 94 1.18 -17.94 -14.18
C LYS A 94 -0.11 -18.55 -14.76
N PRO A 95 -0.04 -19.79 -15.30
CA PRO A 95 -1.23 -20.57 -15.63
C PRO A 95 -2.18 -20.69 -14.43
N GLU A 96 -3.49 -20.71 -14.68
CA GLU A 96 -4.53 -20.65 -13.64
C GLU A 96 -4.31 -21.68 -12.52
N ALA A 97 -4.03 -22.93 -12.90
CA ALA A 97 -3.79 -24.04 -11.97
C ALA A 97 -2.58 -23.82 -11.03
N GLN A 98 -1.66 -22.91 -11.37
CA GLN A 98 -0.45 -22.63 -10.59
C GLN A 98 -0.54 -21.36 -9.74
N LYS A 99 -1.51 -20.47 -10.04
CA LYS A 99 -1.59 -19.14 -9.40
C LYS A 99 -1.75 -19.25 -7.88
N LEU A 100 -2.67 -20.10 -7.41
CA LEU A 100 -2.96 -20.24 -5.98
C LEU A 100 -1.73 -20.74 -5.21
N CYS A 101 -1.14 -21.85 -5.64
CA CYS A 101 0.03 -22.41 -4.99
C CYS A 101 1.22 -21.42 -5.01
N CYS A 102 1.45 -20.72 -6.13
CA CYS A 102 2.47 -19.67 -6.18
C CYS A 102 2.20 -18.55 -5.17
N ALA A 103 0.97 -18.04 -5.12
CA ALA A 103 0.61 -16.96 -4.21
C ALA A 103 0.79 -17.39 -2.75
N GLN A 104 0.42 -18.63 -2.40
CA GLN A 104 0.63 -19.18 -1.07
C GLN A 104 2.12 -19.29 -0.71
N GLN A 105 2.98 -19.72 -1.65
CA GLN A 105 4.43 -19.73 -1.46
C GLN A 105 4.98 -18.31 -1.29
N ALA A 106 4.54 -17.35 -2.12
CA ALA A 106 4.93 -15.94 -2.02
C ALA A 106 4.55 -15.35 -0.66
N TRP A 107 3.34 -15.64 -0.18
CA TRP A 107 2.84 -15.20 1.12
C TRP A 107 3.70 -15.73 2.28
N LYS A 108 3.94 -17.05 2.34
CA LYS A 108 4.81 -17.65 3.37
C LYS A 108 6.24 -17.12 3.29
N THR A 109 6.78 -16.92 2.10
CA THR A 109 8.13 -16.42 1.89
C THR A 109 8.26 -14.97 2.35
N ALA A 110 7.28 -14.11 2.02
CA ALA A 110 7.33 -12.69 2.35
C ALA A 110 7.24 -12.47 3.86
N LEU A 111 6.36 -13.22 4.54
CA LEU A 111 6.22 -13.18 5.99
C LEU A 111 7.41 -13.83 6.71
N SER A 112 8.02 -14.86 6.13
CA SER A 112 9.30 -15.39 6.65
C SER A 112 10.40 -14.33 6.62
N GLN A 113 10.55 -13.63 5.49
CA GLN A 113 11.54 -12.56 5.36
C GLN A 113 11.23 -11.39 6.30
N PHE A 114 9.96 -11.02 6.45
CA PHE A 114 9.54 -10.04 7.45
C PHE A 114 10.01 -10.43 8.85
N CYS A 115 9.82 -11.70 9.25
CA CYS A 115 10.28 -12.15 10.56
C CYS A 115 11.81 -12.10 10.70
N VAL A 116 12.56 -12.52 9.69
CA VAL A 116 14.04 -12.39 9.69
C VAL A 116 14.46 -10.92 9.87
N GLU A 117 13.81 -10.01 9.16
CA GLU A 117 14.05 -8.57 9.27
C GLU A 117 13.68 -8.05 10.67
N GLN A 118 12.55 -8.46 11.26
CA GLN A 118 12.15 -8.05 12.62
C GLN A 118 13.18 -8.49 13.67
N PHE A 119 13.63 -9.75 13.65
CA PHE A 119 14.66 -10.25 14.57
C PHE A 119 16.03 -9.59 14.39
N SER A 120 16.29 -8.96 13.24
CA SER A 120 17.54 -8.24 12.98
C SER A 120 17.51 -6.79 13.48
N THR A 121 16.38 -6.34 14.04
CA THR A 121 16.23 -4.99 14.62
C THR A 121 16.22 -5.03 16.14
N LYS A 122 16.56 -3.92 16.80
CA LYS A 122 16.53 -3.78 18.27
C LYS A 122 15.13 -3.49 18.83
N THR A 123 14.08 -3.75 18.07
CA THR A 123 12.71 -3.44 18.45
C THR A 123 11.95 -4.71 18.84
N MET A 124 10.83 -4.56 19.56
CA MET A 124 9.90 -5.67 19.84
C MET A 124 9.52 -6.37 18.53
N VAL A 125 9.67 -7.68 18.53
CA VAL A 125 9.35 -8.52 17.37
C VAL A 125 7.84 -8.63 17.23
N TYR A 126 7.34 -8.72 16.00
CA TYR A 126 5.93 -8.99 15.77
C TYR A 126 5.58 -10.39 16.30
N GLU A 127 4.57 -10.49 17.17
CA GLU A 127 4.24 -11.72 17.92
C GLU A 127 4.18 -12.98 17.04
N CYS A 128 3.57 -12.90 15.86
CA CYS A 128 3.46 -14.06 14.98
C CYS A 128 4.82 -14.65 14.54
N CYS A 129 5.89 -13.88 14.59
CA CYS A 129 7.24 -14.33 14.26
C CYS A 129 7.88 -15.23 15.32
N GLU A 130 7.36 -15.22 16.55
CA GLU A 130 7.79 -16.09 17.64
C GLU A 130 7.40 -17.55 17.37
N TYR A 131 6.23 -17.76 16.76
CA TYR A 131 5.78 -19.09 16.35
C TYR A 131 6.59 -19.66 15.18
N LYS A 132 6.55 -21.00 15.04
CA LYS A 132 7.20 -21.78 13.98
C LYS A 132 6.19 -22.66 13.23
N GLY A 133 6.59 -23.17 12.07
CA GLY A 133 5.76 -24.08 11.27
C GLY A 133 4.37 -23.51 10.99
N ASP A 134 3.35 -24.36 11.07
CA ASP A 134 1.96 -23.97 10.77
C ASP A 134 1.32 -23.05 11.81
N ALA A 135 1.82 -23.05 13.05
CA ALA A 135 1.36 -22.12 14.08
C ALA A 135 1.66 -20.67 13.70
N ARG A 136 2.82 -20.41 13.06
CA ARG A 136 3.16 -19.09 12.52
C ARG A 136 2.15 -18.64 11.47
N TRP A 137 1.83 -19.51 10.52
CA TRP A 137 0.90 -19.18 9.43
C TRP A 137 -0.51 -18.97 9.95
N SER A 138 -0.93 -19.77 10.93
CA SER A 138 -2.21 -19.61 11.61
C SER A 138 -2.30 -18.25 12.33
N CYS A 139 -1.24 -17.83 13.02
CA CYS A 139 -1.17 -16.52 13.65
C CYS A 139 -1.26 -15.38 12.63
N PHE A 140 -0.49 -15.43 11.54
CA PHE A 140 -0.58 -14.40 10.48
C PHE A 140 -1.93 -14.38 9.77
N ASN A 141 -2.76 -15.41 9.93
CA ASN A 141 -4.08 -15.52 9.32
C ASN A 141 -5.24 -15.47 10.33
N SER A 142 -5.02 -14.97 11.55
CA SER A 142 -6.07 -14.90 12.59
C SER A 142 -6.82 -13.56 12.59
N GLU A 143 -6.09 -12.44 12.55
CA GLU A 143 -6.65 -11.09 12.53
C GLU A 143 -6.34 -10.46 11.18
N LEU A 144 -7.35 -10.35 10.32
CA LEU A 144 -7.18 -9.94 8.93
C LEU A 144 -7.81 -8.56 8.69
N PRO A 145 -7.03 -7.47 8.65
CA PRO A 145 -7.58 -6.13 8.44
C PRO A 145 -8.17 -5.92 7.03
N ASN A 146 -7.77 -6.74 6.05
CA ASN A 146 -8.28 -6.69 4.68
C ASN A 146 -8.29 -8.09 4.03
N PRO A 147 -9.24 -8.98 4.42
CA PRO A 147 -9.25 -10.37 3.96
C PRO A 147 -9.56 -10.53 2.47
N ASP A 148 -10.34 -9.59 1.92
CA ASP A 148 -10.84 -9.62 0.55
C ASP A 148 -9.99 -8.80 -0.43
N TYR A 149 -8.85 -8.29 0.02
CA TYR A 149 -7.96 -7.46 -0.78
C TYR A 149 -8.70 -6.30 -1.47
N SER A 150 -9.59 -5.65 -0.71
CA SER A 150 -10.41 -4.54 -1.18
C SER A 150 -9.54 -3.35 -1.61
N CYS A 151 -10.03 -2.64 -2.62
CA CYS A 151 -9.43 -1.39 -3.10
C CYS A 151 -9.53 -0.29 -2.05
N VAL A 152 -8.59 0.64 -2.09
CA VAL A 152 -8.77 1.96 -1.46
C VAL A 152 -9.46 2.89 -2.48
N PRO A 153 -10.64 3.45 -2.18
CA PRO A 153 -11.34 4.33 -3.11
C PRO A 153 -10.50 5.55 -3.51
N GLY A 154 -10.46 5.83 -4.81
CA GLY A 154 -9.69 6.96 -5.36
C GLY A 154 -8.17 6.81 -5.31
N TYR A 155 -7.65 5.62 -4.98
CA TYR A 155 -6.21 5.34 -4.98
C TYR A 155 -5.78 4.56 -6.23
N THR A 156 -4.65 4.97 -6.81
CA THR A 156 -3.94 4.22 -7.85
C THR A 156 -2.52 3.92 -7.37
N ALA A 157 -2.15 2.65 -7.39
CA ALA A 157 -0.82 2.20 -6.99
C ALA A 157 0.24 2.80 -7.91
N PRO A 158 1.29 3.43 -7.36
CA PRO A 158 2.43 3.85 -8.16
C PRO A 158 3.15 2.61 -8.72
N ASN A 159 3.87 2.80 -9.81
CA ASN A 159 4.82 1.79 -10.27
C ASN A 159 5.91 1.64 -9.19
N VAL A 160 6.06 0.44 -8.66
CA VAL A 160 7.12 0.08 -7.72
C VAL A 160 8.03 -0.96 -8.37
N PRO A 161 9.35 -0.88 -8.18
CA PRO A 161 10.28 -1.89 -8.69
C PRO A 161 9.88 -3.30 -8.23
N SER A 162 10.19 -4.30 -9.06
CA SER A 162 10.02 -5.69 -8.66
C SER A 162 10.98 -6.05 -7.53
N GLU A 163 10.48 -6.75 -6.51
CA GLU A 163 11.27 -7.19 -5.37
C GLU A 163 11.90 -8.56 -5.67
N PRO A 164 13.23 -8.72 -5.54
CA PRO A 164 13.90 -10.01 -5.76
C PRO A 164 13.65 -10.96 -4.58
N GLY A 165 14.14 -12.20 -4.69
CA GLY A 165 14.19 -13.14 -3.56
C GLY A 165 12.99 -14.07 -3.42
N PHE A 166 12.16 -14.19 -4.46
CA PHE A 166 11.14 -15.23 -4.57
C PHE A 166 11.25 -15.99 -5.89
N THR A 167 11.34 -17.31 -5.76
CA THR A 167 11.30 -18.25 -6.89
C THR A 167 10.18 -19.24 -6.63
N PHE A 168 9.22 -19.32 -7.56
CA PHE A 168 8.12 -20.28 -7.46
C PHE A 168 8.63 -21.71 -7.64
N ASN A 169 8.32 -22.59 -6.68
CA ASN A 169 8.60 -24.01 -6.78
C ASN A 169 7.31 -24.77 -7.15
N GLN A 170 7.14 -25.07 -8.43
CA GLN A 170 5.98 -25.83 -8.91
C GLN A 170 5.93 -27.26 -8.32
N GLY A 171 7.08 -27.88 -8.06
CA GLY A 171 7.14 -29.25 -7.51
C GLY A 171 6.68 -29.35 -6.06
N ALA A 172 6.58 -28.22 -5.35
CA ALA A 172 6.02 -28.16 -4.00
C ALA A 172 4.50 -27.99 -3.97
N CYS A 173 3.86 -27.87 -5.14
CA CYS A 173 2.40 -27.83 -5.23
C CYS A 173 1.88 -29.27 -5.24
N GLN A 174 0.99 -29.58 -4.31
CA GLN A 174 0.11 -30.74 -4.47
C GLN A 174 -0.82 -30.42 -5.64
N MET A 175 -0.60 -31.08 -6.77
CA MET A 175 -1.50 -31.05 -7.93
C MET A 175 -2.66 -32.01 -7.72
#